data_AF-A0A9D6F5I5-F1
#
_entry.id   AF-A0A9D6F5I5-F1
#
_cell.length_a   1.000
_cell.length_b   1.000
_cell.length_c   1.000
_cell.angle_alpha   90.00
_cell.angle_beta   90.00
_cell.angle_gamma   90.00
#
_symmetry.space_group_name_H-M   'P 1'
#
loop_
_entity.id
_entity.type
_entity.pdbx_description
1 polymer ?
#
loop_
_entity_poly.entity_id
_entity_poly.type
_entity_poly.pdbx_seq_one_letter_code
_entity_poly.pdbx_strand_id
1 'polypeptide(L)'
;MAEMRVSSFLVLAAVVGVVGVVVLAFFGYIGIGWLNQKNLKEAFEGGLAATSGYTPAKTPSEAMDKFQEAITKRQYKFAAKYCTKDYAEFLTRSHTAASQMGGDIDSIRNWGKKKGLLTDKVTLLLYRLDPFPTNFKVGPAPKEDSSKTKAYGSFLWDNSIFTFNPWTVSFGPEAQQIDMRMYQCVLVEPRTQFNRVELVKEGEEWKLNIPTNQQWNLNVNYFIDKQTTYHTGLDAMVQGLNNERVDSKARFEGDLLEKLRAAAK
;
A
#
# COMPACT_ATOMS: atom_id res chain seq x y z
N MET A 1 0.78 46.77 15.23
CA MET A 1 0.09 45.99 14.16
C MET A 1 1.03 45.44 13.07
N ALA A 2 2.36 45.64 13.14
CA ALA A 2 3.30 45.03 12.18
C ALA A 2 3.74 43.59 12.56
N GLU A 3 3.67 43.23 13.85
CA GLU A 3 4.21 41.95 14.35
C GLU A 3 3.41 40.71 13.93
N MET A 4 2.08 40.80 13.76
CA MET A 4 1.25 39.66 13.31
C MET A 4 1.46 39.27 11.84
N ARG A 5 1.98 40.19 11.00
CA ARG A 5 2.22 39.90 9.58
C ARG A 5 3.55 39.17 9.38
N VAL A 6 4.55 39.47 10.21
CA VAL A 6 5.87 38.85 10.13
C VAL A 6 5.83 37.41 10.63
N SER A 7 5.12 37.14 11.73
CA SER A 7 4.96 35.78 12.27
C SER A 7 4.17 34.85 11.33
N SER A 8 3.09 35.34 10.72
CA SER A 8 2.31 34.56 9.74
C SER A 8 3.13 34.26 8.47
N PHE A 9 3.95 35.21 8.02
CA PHE A 9 4.82 35.02 6.85
C PHE A 9 5.95 34.02 7.12
N LEU A 10 6.54 34.06 8.33
CA LEU A 10 7.57 33.10 8.75
C LEU A 10 7.02 31.67 8.87
N VAL A 11 5.81 31.49 9.39
CA VAL A 11 5.15 30.18 9.44
C VAL A 11 4.85 29.67 8.03
N LEU A 12 4.33 30.52 7.13
CA LEU A 12 4.06 30.13 5.75
C LEU A 12 5.36 29.77 5.01
N ALA A 13 6.43 30.56 5.16
CA ALA A 13 7.73 30.28 4.55
C ALA A 13 8.34 28.97 5.09
N ALA A 14 8.19 28.70 6.39
CA ALA A 14 8.62 27.43 6.98
C ALA A 14 7.82 26.24 6.43
N VAL A 15 6.50 26.37 6.28
CA VAL A 15 5.65 25.31 5.71
C VAL A 15 6.00 25.07 4.24
N VAL A 16 6.12 26.13 3.43
CA VAL A 16 6.47 26.01 2.00
C VAL A 16 7.89 25.46 1.83
N GLY A 17 8.84 25.87 2.67
CA GLY A 17 10.20 25.33 2.67
C GLY A 17 10.23 23.84 3.02
N VAL A 18 9.50 23.42 4.05
CA VAL A 18 9.41 21.99 4.44
C VAL A 18 8.74 21.18 3.33
N VAL A 19 7.61 21.64 2.79
CA VAL A 19 6.89 20.95 1.70
C VAL A 19 7.76 20.89 0.44
N GLY A 20 8.44 21.97 0.08
CA GLY A 20 9.34 22.02 -1.08
C GLY A 20 10.52 21.07 -0.96
N VAL A 21 11.19 21.02 0.19
CA VAL A 21 12.30 20.09 0.45
C VAL A 21 11.83 18.64 0.41
N VAL A 22 10.62 18.35 0.89
CA VAL A 22 10.04 17.01 0.89
C VAL A 22 9.70 16.54 -0.52
N VAL A 23 9.08 17.40 -1.32
CA VAL A 23 8.81 17.10 -2.73
C VAL A 23 10.12 16.85 -3.47
N LEU A 24 11.12 17.71 -3.29
CA LEU A 24 12.42 17.56 -3.95
C LEU A 24 13.21 16.32 -3.47
N ALA A 25 13.05 15.91 -2.21
CA ALA A 25 13.64 14.67 -1.68
C ALA A 25 12.92 13.41 -2.20
N PHE A 26 11.59 13.42 -2.30
CA PHE A 26 10.81 12.31 -2.87
C PHE A 26 11.08 12.10 -4.37
N PHE A 27 11.40 13.17 -5.11
CA PHE A 27 11.74 13.12 -6.53
C PHE A 27 13.26 13.02 -6.81
N GLY A 28 14.09 12.76 -5.79
CA GLY A 28 15.51 12.45 -5.97
C GLY A 28 16.42 13.64 -6.36
N TYR A 29 15.96 14.88 -6.19
CA TYR A 29 16.67 16.09 -6.67
C TYR A 29 17.71 16.63 -5.69
N ILE A 30 17.67 16.25 -4.40
CA ILE A 30 18.61 16.73 -3.37
C ILE A 30 19.17 15.55 -2.56
N GLY A 31 20.50 15.38 -2.58
CA GLY A 31 21.21 14.47 -1.69
C GLY A 31 21.32 15.05 -0.27
N ILE A 32 20.40 14.68 0.62
CA ILE A 32 20.36 15.19 2.00
C ILE A 32 21.28 14.32 2.89
N GLY A 33 22.57 14.65 2.93
CA GLY A 33 23.61 13.91 3.68
C GLY A 33 23.93 14.39 5.10
N TRP A 34 23.29 15.47 5.62
CA TRP A 34 23.75 16.13 6.86
C TRP A 34 22.69 16.44 7.93
N LEU A 35 21.40 16.23 7.67
CA LEU A 35 20.36 16.44 8.67
C LEU A 35 20.19 15.18 9.52
N ASN A 36 20.20 15.35 10.85
CA ASN A 36 20.05 14.26 11.83
C ASN A 36 18.73 13.52 11.57
N GLN A 37 18.81 12.43 10.79
CA GLN A 37 17.68 11.81 10.10
C GLN A 37 16.56 11.40 11.06
N LYS A 38 16.89 11.08 12.32
CA LYS A 38 15.90 10.65 13.33
C LYS A 38 14.98 11.79 13.75
N ASN A 39 15.53 12.94 14.14
CA ASN A 39 14.72 14.07 14.63
C ASN A 39 13.91 14.73 13.50
N LEU A 40 14.47 14.79 12.29
CA LEU A 40 13.73 15.28 11.12
C LEU A 40 12.61 14.31 10.74
N LYS A 41 12.87 13.00 10.76
CA LYS A 41 11.88 11.97 10.46
C LYS A 41 10.74 11.95 11.48
N GLU A 42 11.03 12.09 12.78
CA GLU A 42 9.99 12.14 13.82
C GLU A 42 9.16 13.43 13.76
N ALA A 43 9.80 14.59 13.58
CA ALA A 43 9.08 15.86 13.41
C ALA A 43 8.28 15.90 12.10
N PHE A 44 8.82 15.32 11.02
CA PHE A 44 8.16 15.22 9.73
C PHE A 44 7.02 14.20 9.77
N GLU A 45 7.17 13.06 10.43
CA GLU A 45 6.11 12.07 10.60
C GLU A 45 4.99 12.57 11.53
N GLY A 46 5.34 13.32 12.59
CA GLY A 46 4.37 13.98 13.48
C GLY A 46 3.63 15.13 12.79
N GLY A 47 4.35 15.97 12.04
CA GLY A 47 3.79 17.08 11.26
C GLY A 47 2.96 16.61 10.06
N LEU A 48 3.46 15.64 9.28
CA LEU A 48 2.69 14.98 8.23
C LEU A 48 1.46 14.34 8.81
N ALA A 49 1.54 13.59 9.91
CA ALA A 49 0.37 12.94 10.51
C ALA A 49 -0.76 13.94 10.88
N ALA A 50 -0.38 15.07 11.47
CA ALA A 50 -1.34 16.11 11.85
C ALA A 50 -1.93 16.83 10.62
N THR A 51 -1.16 16.97 9.53
CA THR A 51 -1.60 17.66 8.30
C THR A 51 -2.26 16.72 7.27
N SER A 52 -2.00 15.42 7.34
CA SER A 52 -2.51 14.41 6.40
C SER A 52 -3.88 13.84 6.78
N GLY A 53 -4.47 14.29 7.90
CA GLY A 53 -5.81 13.87 8.34
C GLY A 53 -5.84 12.54 9.10
N TYR A 54 -4.69 11.88 9.31
CA TYR A 54 -4.61 10.61 10.04
C TYR A 54 -4.58 10.80 11.56
N THR A 55 -5.66 11.38 12.09
CA THR A 55 -5.89 11.54 13.53
C THR A 55 -6.37 10.23 14.16
N PRO A 56 -6.22 10.06 15.49
CA PRO A 56 -6.82 8.94 16.23
C PRO A 56 -8.29 8.71 15.87
N ALA A 57 -8.69 7.45 15.67
CA ALA A 57 -10.07 7.10 15.36
C ALA A 57 -10.91 7.06 16.64
N LYS A 58 -11.99 7.84 16.67
CA LYS A 58 -12.90 7.94 17.83
C LYS A 58 -14.10 7.00 17.74
N THR A 59 -14.35 6.44 16.56
CA THR A 59 -15.40 5.43 16.33
C THR A 59 -14.84 4.21 15.60
N PRO A 60 -15.50 3.04 15.70
CA PRO A 60 -15.13 1.87 14.90
C PRO A 60 -15.14 2.16 13.39
N SER A 61 -16.13 2.90 12.90
CA SER A 61 -16.24 3.26 11.47
C SER A 61 -15.05 4.11 11.03
N GLU A 62 -14.69 5.15 11.80
CA GLU A 62 -13.53 5.98 11.49
C GLU A 62 -12.23 5.17 11.38
N ALA A 63 -12.04 4.17 12.25
CA ALA A 63 -10.86 3.32 12.21
C ALA A 63 -10.78 2.53 10.89
N MET A 64 -11.91 1.96 10.45
CA MET A 64 -11.98 1.23 9.18
C MET A 64 -11.81 2.14 7.96
N ASP A 65 -12.46 3.31 7.95
CA ASP A 65 -12.39 4.26 6.85
C ASP A 65 -10.97 4.79 6.67
N LYS A 66 -10.33 5.24 7.77
CA LYS A 66 -8.96 5.75 7.73
C LYS A 66 -7.95 4.66 7.40
N PHE A 67 -8.18 3.42 7.85
CA PHE A 67 -7.38 2.27 7.42
C PHE A 67 -7.50 2.04 5.91
N GLN A 68 -8.72 1.95 5.38
CA GLN A 68 -8.98 1.73 3.95
C GLN A 68 -8.36 2.85 3.09
N GLU A 69 -8.53 4.10 3.52
CA GLU A 69 -7.96 5.27 2.85
C GLU A 69 -6.43 5.19 2.79
N ALA A 70 -5.79 4.90 3.94
CA ALA A 70 -4.34 4.78 4.01
C ALA A 70 -3.81 3.66 3.12
N ILE A 71 -4.45 2.48 3.11
CA ILE A 71 -4.06 1.38 2.23
C ILE A 71 -4.25 1.76 0.75
N THR A 72 -5.37 2.39 0.39
CA THR A 72 -5.64 2.84 -0.98
C THR A 72 -4.58 3.82 -1.49
N LYS A 73 -4.08 4.70 -0.62
CA LYS A 73 -2.98 5.63 -0.92
C LYS A 73 -1.58 5.01 -0.79
N ARG A 74 -1.49 3.68 -0.57
CA ARG A 74 -0.23 2.96 -0.32
C ARG A 74 0.55 3.49 0.89
N GLN A 75 -0.12 4.07 1.87
CA GLN A 75 0.50 4.63 3.07
C GLN A 75 0.39 3.67 4.26
N TYR A 76 1.03 2.50 4.14
CA TYR A 76 0.97 1.42 5.13
C TYR A 76 1.37 1.85 6.55
N LYS A 77 2.33 2.76 6.69
CA LYS A 77 2.71 3.30 8.00
C LYS A 77 1.60 4.12 8.67
N PHE A 78 0.75 4.81 7.91
CA PHE A 78 -0.43 5.49 8.47
C PHE A 78 -1.57 4.49 8.73
N ALA A 79 -1.74 3.49 7.88
CA ALA A 79 -2.70 2.41 8.11
C ALA A 79 -2.42 1.68 9.45
N ALA A 80 -1.14 1.47 9.77
CA ALA A 80 -0.69 0.84 11.02
C ALA A 80 -1.23 1.52 12.29
N LYS A 81 -1.53 2.83 12.26
CA LYS A 81 -2.08 3.56 13.41
C LYS A 81 -3.46 3.05 13.82
N TYR A 82 -4.21 2.52 12.85
CA TYR A 82 -5.57 2.01 13.04
C TYR A 82 -5.56 0.51 13.33
N CYS A 83 -4.41 -0.10 13.57
CA CYS A 83 -4.28 -1.52 13.85
C CYS A 83 -3.68 -1.75 15.24
N THR A 84 -4.04 -2.87 15.86
CA THR A 84 -3.36 -3.38 17.05
C THR A 84 -1.89 -3.68 16.76
N LYS A 85 -1.08 -3.73 17.82
CA LYS A 85 0.40 -3.77 17.76
C LYS A 85 0.97 -4.76 16.73
N ASP A 86 0.51 -6.01 16.76
CA ASP A 86 1.14 -7.08 15.98
C ASP A 86 1.00 -6.87 14.47
N TYR A 87 -0.20 -6.49 14.01
CA TYR A 87 -0.42 -6.20 12.59
C TYR A 87 0.11 -4.81 12.19
N ALA A 88 0.08 -3.83 13.11
CA ALA A 88 0.71 -2.54 12.91
C ALA A 88 2.22 -2.66 12.64
N GLU A 89 2.89 -3.59 13.31
CA GLU A 89 4.31 -3.88 13.07
C GLU A 89 4.55 -4.39 11.65
N PHE A 90 3.72 -5.30 11.14
CA PHE A 90 3.82 -5.83 9.78
C PHE A 90 3.71 -4.71 8.75
N LEU A 91 2.72 -3.83 8.90
CA LEU A 91 2.52 -2.70 8.00
C LEU A 91 3.66 -1.68 8.08
N THR A 92 4.16 -1.41 9.28
CA THR A 92 5.22 -0.42 9.50
C THR A 92 6.53 -0.87 8.86
N ARG A 93 6.98 -2.10 9.12
CA ARG A 93 8.25 -2.60 8.58
C ARG A 93 8.20 -2.88 7.09
N SER A 94 7.02 -3.18 6.55
CA SER A 94 6.83 -3.42 5.10
C SER A 94 6.54 -2.15 4.31
N HIS A 95 6.39 -0.99 4.98
CA HIS A 95 5.87 0.22 4.34
C HIS A 95 6.62 0.61 3.09
N THR A 96 7.94 0.84 3.17
CA THR A 96 8.73 1.29 2.02
C THR A 96 8.64 0.29 0.86
N ALA A 97 8.87 -0.99 1.15
CA ALA A 97 8.79 -2.09 0.18
C ALA A 97 7.42 -2.16 -0.52
N ALA A 98 6.35 -2.19 0.26
CA ALA A 98 5.00 -2.34 -0.26
C ALA A 98 4.51 -1.09 -0.99
N SER A 99 4.91 0.11 -0.54
CA SER A 99 4.53 1.37 -1.19
C SER A 99 5.15 1.52 -2.57
N GLN A 100 6.44 1.20 -2.71
CA GLN A 100 7.14 1.25 -4.00
C GLN A 100 6.53 0.25 -4.98
N MET A 101 6.51 -1.03 -4.59
CA MET A 101 6.02 -2.09 -5.48
C MET A 101 4.54 -1.91 -5.82
N GLY A 102 3.71 -1.52 -4.85
CA GLY A 102 2.29 -1.19 -5.08
C GLY A 102 2.09 -0.01 -6.03
N GLY A 103 2.94 1.02 -5.93
CA GLY A 103 2.91 2.19 -6.81
C GLY A 103 3.25 1.85 -8.27
N ASP A 104 4.26 1.00 -8.50
CA ASP A 104 4.60 0.55 -9.85
C ASP A 104 3.48 -0.30 -10.45
N ILE A 105 2.91 -1.20 -9.65
CA ILE A 105 1.77 -2.04 -10.04
C ILE A 105 0.59 -1.16 -10.45
N ASP A 106 0.25 -0.13 -9.67
CA ASP A 106 -0.83 0.80 -9.98
C ASP A 106 -0.54 1.57 -11.28
N SER A 107 0.71 1.98 -11.48
CA SER A 107 1.16 2.67 -12.71
C SER A 107 1.00 1.80 -13.95
N ILE A 108 1.46 0.54 -13.88
CA ILE A 108 1.32 -0.45 -14.97
C ILE A 108 -0.15 -0.74 -15.27
N ARG A 109 -0.98 -0.97 -14.23
CA ARG A 109 -2.43 -1.20 -14.40
C ARG A 109 -3.12 -0.01 -15.06
N ASN A 110 -2.85 1.20 -14.59
CA ASN A 110 -3.46 2.42 -15.10
C ASN A 110 -3.08 2.67 -16.57
N TRP A 111 -1.79 2.50 -16.90
CA TRP A 111 -1.31 2.64 -18.26
C TRP A 111 -1.95 1.58 -19.19
N GLY A 112 -1.93 0.31 -18.78
CA GLY A 112 -2.52 -0.80 -19.55
C GLY A 112 -4.02 -0.62 -19.78
N LYS A 113 -4.75 -0.15 -18.77
CA LYS A 113 -6.18 0.18 -18.87
C LYS A 113 -6.41 1.32 -19.85
N LYS A 114 -5.66 2.42 -19.74
CA LYS A 114 -5.76 3.60 -20.62
C LYS A 114 -5.49 3.24 -22.09
N LYS A 115 -4.62 2.27 -22.35
CA LYS A 115 -4.26 1.81 -23.70
C LYS A 115 -5.14 0.66 -24.22
N GLY A 116 -6.06 0.13 -23.42
CA GLY A 116 -6.86 -1.04 -23.79
C GLY A 116 -6.05 -2.34 -23.90
N LEU A 117 -4.88 -2.39 -23.26
CA LEU A 117 -3.92 -3.50 -23.33
C LEU A 117 -3.97 -4.42 -22.11
N LEU A 118 -4.65 -4.00 -21.04
CA LEU A 118 -4.79 -4.79 -19.83
C LEU A 118 -5.66 -6.03 -20.10
N THR A 119 -5.06 -7.22 -19.96
CA THR A 119 -5.76 -8.51 -20.04
C THR A 119 -6.10 -9.02 -18.65
N ASP A 120 -7.07 -9.93 -18.57
CA ASP A 120 -7.45 -10.62 -17.35
C ASP A 120 -6.27 -11.36 -16.68
N LYS A 121 -5.40 -11.97 -17.49
CA LYS A 121 -4.18 -12.65 -17.02
C LYS A 121 -3.20 -11.66 -16.40
N VAL A 122 -2.94 -10.53 -17.05
CA VAL A 122 -2.08 -9.46 -16.49
C VAL A 122 -2.69 -8.87 -15.22
N THR A 123 -4.01 -8.62 -15.21
CA THR A 123 -4.72 -8.14 -14.02
C THR A 123 -4.55 -9.11 -12.85
N LEU A 124 -4.74 -10.41 -13.06
CA LEU A 124 -4.57 -11.43 -12.02
C LEU A 124 -3.12 -11.52 -11.54
N LEU A 125 -2.15 -11.48 -12.45
CA LEU A 125 -0.74 -11.53 -12.12
C LEU A 125 -0.34 -10.36 -11.21
N LEU A 126 -0.66 -9.13 -11.64
CA LEU A 126 -0.40 -7.93 -10.87
C LEU A 126 -1.18 -7.92 -9.56
N TYR A 127 -2.41 -8.43 -9.56
CA TYR A 127 -3.24 -8.57 -8.36
C TYR A 127 -2.59 -9.44 -7.29
N ARG A 128 -2.09 -10.61 -7.69
CA ARG A 128 -1.46 -11.55 -6.78
C ARG A 128 -0.11 -11.06 -6.25
N LEU A 129 0.63 -10.33 -7.08
CA LEU A 129 1.91 -9.74 -6.70
C LEU A 129 1.76 -8.54 -5.74
N ASP A 130 0.65 -7.81 -5.86
CA ASP A 130 0.38 -6.63 -5.03
C ASP A 130 0.32 -6.99 -3.54
N PRO A 131 1.16 -6.40 -2.66
CA PRO A 131 1.21 -6.75 -1.25
C PRO A 131 -0.12 -6.54 -0.54
N PHE A 132 -0.88 -5.52 -0.96
CA PHE A 132 -2.22 -5.25 -0.46
C PHE A 132 -3.05 -4.62 -1.57
N PRO A 133 -3.83 -5.42 -2.32
CA PRO A 133 -4.68 -4.90 -3.38
C PRO A 133 -5.69 -3.86 -2.88
N THR A 134 -5.87 -2.78 -3.64
CA THR A 134 -6.70 -1.61 -3.27
C THR A 134 -8.18 -1.74 -3.65
N ASN A 135 -8.59 -2.87 -4.24
CA ASN A 135 -9.96 -3.16 -4.67
C ASN A 135 -10.84 -3.62 -3.50
N PHE A 136 -10.86 -2.88 -2.39
CA PHE A 136 -11.74 -3.17 -1.27
C PHE A 136 -12.32 -1.88 -0.69
N LYS A 137 -13.48 -2.03 -0.06
CA LYS A 137 -14.20 -0.94 0.61
C LYS A 137 -14.67 -1.37 1.99
N VAL A 138 -14.93 -0.40 2.85
CA VAL A 138 -15.61 -0.67 4.13
C VAL A 138 -17.01 -1.20 3.86
N GLY A 139 -17.38 -2.26 4.57
CA GLY A 139 -18.71 -2.87 4.50
C GLY A 139 -19.76 -2.09 5.28
N PRO A 140 -20.87 -2.74 5.68
CA PRO A 140 -21.85 -2.13 6.56
C PRO A 140 -21.21 -1.62 7.85
N ALA A 141 -21.84 -0.60 8.46
CA ALA A 141 -21.36 0.00 9.70
C ALA A 141 -21.07 -1.07 10.77
N PRO A 142 -19.91 -0.99 11.46
CA PRO A 142 -19.54 -1.97 12.47
C PRO A 142 -20.59 -2.07 13.56
N LYS A 143 -20.86 -3.29 14.02
CA LYS A 143 -21.80 -3.54 15.12
C LYS A 143 -21.02 -3.58 16.43
N GLU A 144 -21.28 -2.63 17.31
CA GLU A 144 -20.77 -2.66 18.69
C GLU A 144 -21.38 -3.82 19.48
N ASP A 145 -20.59 -4.39 20.37
CA ASP A 145 -21.07 -5.36 21.35
C ASP A 145 -21.81 -4.66 22.51
N SER A 146 -22.42 -5.45 23.40
CA SER A 146 -23.15 -4.91 24.56
C SER A 146 -22.26 -4.13 25.52
N SER A 147 -20.95 -4.41 25.54
CA SER A 147 -19.99 -3.74 26.41
C SER A 147 -19.47 -2.42 25.84
N LYS A 148 -19.71 -2.11 24.56
CA LYS A 148 -19.14 -0.97 23.81
C LYS A 148 -17.61 -0.91 23.87
N THR A 149 -16.97 -2.04 24.11
CA THR A 149 -15.50 -2.18 24.09
C THR A 149 -15.02 -2.92 22.85
N LYS A 150 -15.94 -3.59 22.15
CA LYS A 150 -15.68 -4.29 20.90
C LYS A 150 -16.70 -3.89 19.85
N ALA A 151 -16.26 -3.92 18.60
CA ALA A 151 -17.15 -3.88 17.45
C ALA A 151 -16.71 -4.91 16.42
N TYR A 152 -17.61 -5.27 15.51
CA TYR A 152 -17.27 -6.16 14.39
C TYR A 152 -17.62 -5.47 13.07
N GLY A 153 -16.62 -5.31 12.23
CA GLY A 153 -16.73 -4.78 10.88
C GLY A 153 -16.33 -5.80 9.82
N SER A 154 -16.49 -5.43 8.56
CA SER A 154 -16.07 -6.25 7.42
C SER A 154 -15.59 -5.36 6.29
N PHE A 155 -14.59 -5.81 5.55
CA PHE A 155 -14.22 -5.22 4.27
C PHE A 155 -14.85 -6.03 3.13
N LEU A 156 -15.33 -5.33 2.11
CA LEU A 156 -15.91 -5.92 0.91
C LEU A 156 -14.91 -5.79 -0.23
N TRP A 157 -14.51 -6.93 -0.78
CA TRP A 157 -13.63 -7.01 -1.93
C TRP A 157 -14.41 -6.83 -3.23
N ASP A 158 -13.94 -5.92 -4.07
CA ASP A 158 -14.47 -5.73 -5.41
C ASP A 158 -13.87 -6.78 -6.36
N ASN A 159 -14.62 -7.86 -6.57
CA ASN A 159 -14.25 -8.92 -7.50
C ASN A 159 -14.56 -8.57 -8.96
N SER A 160 -15.20 -7.44 -9.25
CA SER A 160 -15.52 -7.02 -10.63
C SER A 160 -14.28 -6.64 -11.45
N ILE A 161 -13.11 -6.57 -10.80
CA ILE A 161 -11.83 -6.38 -11.50
C ILE A 161 -11.44 -7.55 -12.41
N PHE A 162 -12.10 -8.70 -12.28
CA PHE A 162 -11.91 -9.87 -13.15
C PHE A 162 -13.19 -10.12 -13.96
N THR A 163 -13.05 -10.33 -15.28
CA THR A 163 -14.20 -10.74 -16.11
C THR A 163 -14.45 -12.26 -16.09
N PHE A 164 -13.61 -12.99 -15.36
CA PHE A 164 -13.55 -14.45 -15.31
C PHE A 164 -13.40 -14.96 -13.87
N ASN A 165 -13.47 -16.27 -13.68
CA ASN A 165 -13.19 -16.90 -12.40
C ASN A 165 -11.66 -16.95 -12.14
N PRO A 166 -11.11 -16.21 -11.16
CA PRO A 166 -9.66 -16.17 -10.89
C PRO A 166 -9.06 -17.54 -10.55
N TRP A 167 -9.88 -18.50 -10.16
CA TRP A 167 -9.46 -19.87 -9.85
C TRP A 167 -9.32 -20.78 -11.09
N THR A 168 -9.81 -20.34 -12.25
CA THR A 168 -9.74 -21.12 -13.50
C THR A 168 -8.64 -20.65 -14.44
N VAL A 169 -7.92 -19.56 -14.12
CA VAL A 169 -6.75 -19.17 -14.91
C VAL A 169 -5.60 -20.11 -14.60
N SER A 170 -5.33 -20.97 -15.57
CA SER A 170 -4.07 -21.67 -15.68
C SER A 170 -3.04 -20.68 -16.20
N PHE A 171 -2.04 -20.39 -15.39
CA PHE A 171 -0.83 -19.83 -15.94
C PHE A 171 -0.09 -20.96 -16.66
N GLY A 172 0.36 -20.75 -17.90
CA GLY A 172 1.04 -21.79 -18.66
C GLY A 172 2.38 -22.18 -18.03
N PRO A 173 3.16 -23.07 -18.68
CA PRO A 173 4.48 -23.50 -18.21
C PRO A 173 5.39 -22.34 -17.78
N GLU A 174 5.17 -21.18 -18.40
CA GLU A 174 5.91 -19.96 -18.17
C GLU A 174 5.71 -19.34 -16.77
N ALA A 175 4.73 -19.80 -15.98
CA ALA A 175 4.57 -19.42 -14.58
C ALA A 175 5.22 -20.37 -13.58
N GLN A 176 5.71 -21.54 -14.01
CA GLN A 176 6.48 -22.44 -13.14
C GLN A 176 7.79 -21.79 -12.66
N GLN A 177 8.25 -20.73 -13.36
CA GLN A 177 9.44 -19.96 -13.01
C GLN A 177 9.15 -18.76 -12.10
N ILE A 178 7.89 -18.56 -11.71
CA ILE A 178 7.48 -17.45 -10.85
C ILE A 178 7.58 -17.90 -9.39
N ASP A 179 8.19 -17.06 -8.56
CA ASP A 179 8.22 -17.26 -7.10
C ASP A 179 6.82 -17.06 -6.50
N MET A 180 6.07 -18.16 -6.38
CA MET A 180 4.69 -18.13 -5.88
C MET A 180 4.55 -17.55 -4.47
N ARG A 181 5.62 -17.43 -3.67
CA ARG A 181 5.56 -16.80 -2.34
C ARG A 181 5.38 -15.29 -2.43
N MET A 182 5.84 -14.66 -3.51
CA MET A 182 5.61 -13.23 -3.79
C MET A 182 4.19 -12.94 -4.28
N TYR A 183 3.46 -13.96 -4.75
CA TYR A 183 2.16 -13.83 -5.40
C TYR A 183 0.99 -14.16 -4.46
N GLN A 184 1.15 -13.81 -3.18
CA GLN A 184 0.21 -14.15 -2.12
C GLN A 184 -0.59 -12.95 -1.60
N CYS A 185 -0.41 -11.73 -2.11
CA CYS A 185 -0.96 -10.53 -1.47
C CYS A 185 -0.59 -10.47 0.04
N VAL A 186 0.72 -10.50 0.29
CA VAL A 186 1.29 -10.87 1.59
C VAL A 186 0.78 -10.07 2.78
N LEU A 187 0.31 -8.82 2.63
CA LEU A 187 -0.16 -8.00 3.75
C LEU A 187 -1.64 -8.18 4.06
N VAL A 188 -2.35 -9.05 3.35
CA VAL A 188 -3.79 -9.28 3.56
C VAL A 188 -4.16 -10.75 3.76
N GLU A 189 -3.18 -11.65 3.84
CA GLU A 189 -3.42 -13.09 4.05
C GLU A 189 -3.39 -13.50 5.54
N PRO A 190 -4.35 -14.31 6.02
CA PRO A 190 -5.47 -14.86 5.27
C PRO A 190 -6.60 -13.84 5.08
N ARG A 191 -7.07 -13.68 3.84
CA ARG A 191 -8.12 -12.69 3.48
C ARG A 191 -9.41 -12.84 4.28
N THR A 192 -9.68 -14.04 4.78
CA THR A 192 -10.84 -14.35 5.62
C THR A 192 -10.88 -13.51 6.89
N GLN A 193 -9.74 -13.05 7.40
CA GLN A 193 -9.66 -12.14 8.55
C GLN A 193 -10.31 -10.78 8.27
N PHE A 194 -10.35 -10.36 6.99
CA PHE A 194 -10.93 -9.08 6.59
C PHE A 194 -12.46 -9.16 6.36
N ASN A 195 -13.02 -10.36 6.29
CA ASN A 195 -14.47 -10.56 6.18
C ASN A 195 -15.21 -10.33 7.52
N ARG A 196 -14.49 -10.46 8.64
CA ARG A 196 -14.99 -10.16 9.97
C ARG A 196 -13.82 -9.71 10.86
N VAL A 197 -13.61 -8.41 10.91
CA VAL A 197 -12.57 -7.77 11.70
C VAL A 197 -13.13 -7.41 13.06
N GLU A 198 -12.52 -7.90 14.13
CA GLU A 198 -12.77 -7.39 15.48
C GLU A 198 -12.12 -6.01 15.60
N LEU A 199 -12.86 -5.04 16.13
CA LEU A 199 -12.33 -3.74 16.52
C LEU A 199 -12.33 -3.64 18.03
N VAL A 200 -11.23 -3.14 18.59
CA VAL A 200 -11.00 -3.02 20.02
C VAL A 200 -10.64 -1.58 20.37
N LYS A 201 -10.99 -1.19 21.60
CA LYS A 201 -10.62 0.11 22.14
C LYS A 201 -9.28 0.03 22.87
N GLU A 202 -8.26 0.73 22.38
CA GLU A 202 -6.97 0.92 23.05
C GLU A 202 -6.90 2.35 23.59
N GLY A 203 -7.17 2.52 24.89
CA GLY A 203 -7.32 3.85 25.50
C GLY A 203 -8.57 4.56 24.99
N GLU A 204 -8.39 5.68 24.28
CA GLU A 204 -9.49 6.42 23.64
C GLU A 204 -9.64 6.15 22.14
N GLU A 205 -8.84 5.24 21.59
CA GLU A 205 -8.74 5.02 20.15
C GLU A 205 -9.33 3.66 19.76
N TRP A 206 -10.06 3.63 18.64
CA TRP A 206 -10.52 2.38 18.04
C TRP A 206 -9.49 1.84 17.06
N LYS A 207 -9.21 0.55 17.15
CA LYS A 207 -8.25 -0.14 16.29
C LYS A 207 -8.77 -1.48 15.79
N LEU A 208 -8.30 -1.85 14.62
CA LEU A 208 -8.52 -3.15 13.99
C LEU A 208 -7.64 -4.20 14.68
N ASN A 209 -8.27 -5.21 15.26
CA ASN A 209 -7.62 -6.41 15.77
C ASN A 209 -7.54 -7.46 14.65
N ILE A 210 -6.41 -7.47 13.94
CA ILE A 210 -6.12 -8.43 12.86
C ILE A 210 -5.06 -9.39 13.40
N PRO A 211 -5.45 -10.63 13.77
CA PRO A 211 -4.53 -11.55 14.41
C PRO A 211 -3.46 -12.02 13.42
N THR A 212 -2.19 -11.85 13.80
CA THR A 212 -1.07 -12.35 13.02
C THR A 212 -0.65 -13.75 13.48
N ASN A 213 0.15 -14.45 12.67
CA ASN A 213 0.74 -15.73 13.06
C ASN A 213 2.16 -15.86 12.52
N GLN A 214 2.89 -16.89 12.97
CA GLN A 214 4.27 -17.12 12.59
C GLN A 214 4.45 -17.33 11.08
N GLN A 215 3.56 -18.05 10.42
CA GLN A 215 3.65 -18.28 8.97
C GLN A 215 3.52 -16.96 8.19
N TRP A 216 2.59 -16.10 8.61
CA TRP A 216 2.41 -14.78 8.01
C TRP A 216 3.64 -13.91 8.24
N ASN A 217 4.23 -13.93 9.44
CA ASN A 217 5.50 -13.25 9.73
C ASN A 217 6.62 -13.69 8.77
N LEU A 218 6.76 -15.00 8.55
CA LEU A 218 7.74 -15.57 7.62
C LEU A 218 7.50 -15.12 6.17
N ASN A 219 6.24 -15.03 5.75
CA ASN A 219 5.90 -14.56 4.41
C ASN A 219 6.18 -13.07 4.24
N VAL A 220 5.88 -12.24 5.24
CA VAL A 220 6.21 -10.80 5.22
C VAL A 220 7.72 -10.59 5.19
N ASN A 221 8.49 -11.35 5.97
CA ASN A 221 9.95 -11.26 5.94
C ASN A 221 10.52 -11.68 4.59
N TYR A 222 9.98 -12.75 4.01
CA TYR A 222 10.34 -13.19 2.67
C TYR A 222 10.03 -12.12 1.62
N PHE A 223 8.85 -11.51 1.69
CA PHE A 223 8.48 -10.39 0.84
C PHE A 223 9.49 -9.25 0.94
N ILE A 224 9.84 -8.81 2.16
CA ILE A 224 10.80 -7.73 2.37
C ILE A 224 12.18 -8.07 1.78
N ASP A 225 12.64 -9.32 1.94
CA ASP A 225 13.91 -9.80 1.37
C ASP A 225 13.91 -9.78 -0.16
N LYS A 226 12.82 -10.22 -0.79
CA LYS A 226 12.71 -10.37 -2.24
C LYS A 226 12.17 -9.17 -2.99
N GLN A 227 11.54 -8.22 -2.30
CA GLN A 227 10.87 -7.09 -2.93
C GLN A 227 11.78 -6.40 -3.96
N THR A 228 13.03 -6.12 -3.58
CA THR A 228 13.90 -5.21 -4.33
C THR A 228 14.08 -5.65 -5.78
N THR A 229 14.24 -6.95 -6.04
CA THR A 229 14.38 -7.47 -7.40
C THR A 229 13.09 -7.31 -8.21
N TYR A 230 11.94 -7.57 -7.58
CA TYR A 230 10.62 -7.38 -8.19
C TYR A 230 10.33 -5.91 -8.49
N HIS A 231 10.61 -5.01 -7.54
CA HIS A 231 10.50 -3.57 -7.77
C HIS A 231 11.39 -3.11 -8.91
N THR A 232 12.66 -3.57 -9.00
CA THR A 232 13.51 -3.23 -10.16
C THR A 232 12.90 -3.67 -11.49
N GLY A 233 12.32 -4.88 -11.55
CA GLY A 233 11.65 -5.35 -12.76
C GLY A 233 10.40 -4.53 -13.13
N LEU A 234 9.59 -4.17 -12.13
CA LEU A 234 8.39 -3.36 -12.30
C LEU A 234 8.70 -1.90 -12.66
N ASP A 235 9.69 -1.28 -12.01
CA ASP A 235 10.16 0.07 -12.32
C ASP A 235 10.73 0.14 -13.75
N ALA A 236 11.53 -0.86 -14.16
CA ALA A 236 12.00 -0.96 -15.54
C ALA A 236 10.84 -1.06 -16.54
N MET A 237 9.77 -1.80 -16.19
CA MET A 237 8.55 -1.84 -17.01
C MET A 237 7.88 -0.45 -17.07
N VAL A 238 7.70 0.22 -15.93
CA VAL A 238 7.12 1.58 -15.88
C VAL A 238 7.90 2.57 -16.73
N GLN A 239 9.23 2.54 -16.67
CA GLN A 239 10.09 3.39 -17.49
C GLN A 239 9.97 3.06 -18.99
N GLY A 240 9.95 1.76 -19.34
CA GLY A 240 9.75 1.29 -20.71
C GLY A 240 8.40 1.73 -21.30
N LEU A 241 7.32 1.72 -20.52
CA LEU A 241 5.99 2.15 -20.95
C LEU A 241 5.89 3.62 -21.40
N ASN A 242 6.83 4.47 -20.96
CA ASN A 242 6.91 5.87 -21.39
C ASN A 242 7.75 6.05 -22.67
N ASN A 243 8.65 5.12 -22.95
CA ASN A 243 9.67 5.25 -24.00
C ASN A 243 9.42 4.34 -25.21
N GLU A 244 8.72 3.22 -25.01
CA GLU A 244 8.53 2.19 -26.03
C GLU A 244 7.10 2.15 -26.57
N ARG A 245 6.99 1.82 -27.85
CA ARG A 245 5.70 1.56 -28.48
C ARG A 245 5.28 0.12 -28.20
N VAL A 246 4.46 -0.07 -27.18
CA VAL A 246 3.71 -1.31 -26.95
C VAL A 246 2.36 -1.21 -27.67
N ASP A 247 2.14 -2.03 -28.69
CA ASP A 247 1.04 -1.92 -29.65
C ASP A 247 0.02 -3.07 -29.57
N SER A 248 0.27 -4.09 -28.75
CA SER A 248 -0.61 -5.26 -28.62
C SER A 248 -0.66 -5.80 -27.20
N LYS A 249 -1.77 -6.47 -26.87
CA LYS A 249 -1.99 -7.13 -25.57
C LYS A 249 -0.93 -8.21 -25.29
N ALA A 250 -0.60 -8.99 -26.32
CA ALA A 250 0.39 -10.07 -26.22
C ALA A 250 1.80 -9.53 -25.91
N ARG A 251 2.19 -8.42 -26.56
CA ARG A 251 3.48 -7.77 -26.26
C ARG A 251 3.51 -7.22 -24.84
N PHE A 252 2.48 -6.49 -24.42
CA PHE A 252 2.37 -5.95 -23.06
C PHE A 252 2.48 -7.04 -21.98
N GLU A 253 1.78 -8.17 -22.19
CA GLU A 253 1.86 -9.33 -21.29
C GLU A 253 3.25 -9.98 -21.30
N GLY A 254 3.84 -10.16 -22.50
CA GLY A 254 5.17 -10.74 -22.67
C GLY A 254 6.26 -9.93 -21.97
N ASP A 255 6.28 -8.61 -22.18
CA ASP A 255 7.24 -7.69 -21.57
C ASP A 255 7.14 -7.74 -20.04
N LEU A 256 5.92 -7.69 -19.49
CA LEU A 256 5.71 -7.78 -18.04
C LEU A 256 6.21 -9.12 -17.49
N LEU A 257 5.86 -10.24 -18.12
CA LEU A 257 6.30 -11.57 -17.68
C LEU A 257 7.81 -11.73 -17.76
N GLU A 258 8.46 -11.18 -18.77
CA GLU A 258 9.91 -11.19 -18.91
C GLU A 258 10.57 -10.47 -17.73
N LYS A 259 10.14 -9.24 -17.40
CA LYS A 259 10.70 -8.48 -16.28
C LYS A 259 10.49 -9.19 -14.94
N LEU A 260 9.30 -9.76 -14.72
CA LEU A 260 8.99 -10.48 -13.48
C LEU A 260 9.77 -11.80 -13.35
N ARG A 261 10.04 -12.51 -14.44
CA ARG A 261 10.91 -13.71 -14.40
C ARG A 261 12.37 -13.36 -14.18
N ALA A 262 12.85 -12.26 -14.76
CA ALA A 262 14.20 -11.79 -14.52
C ALA A 262 14.42 -11.45 -13.04
N ALA A 263 13.40 -10.91 -12.37
CA ALA A 263 13.40 -10.61 -10.93
C ALA A 263 13.36 -11.83 -10.01
N ALA A 264 12.89 -12.99 -10.51
CA ALA A 264 12.73 -14.22 -9.75
C ALA A 264 14.04 -15.06 -9.67
N LYS A 265 15.06 -14.72 -10.46
CA LYS A 265 16.37 -15.37 -10.48
C LYS A 265 17.30 -14.78 -9.43
#